data_AF-A0AAW0KW24-F1
#
_entry.id   AF-A0AAW0KW24-F1
#
_cell.length_a   1.000
_cell.length_b   1.000
_cell.length_c   1.000
_cell.angle_alpha   90.00
_cell.angle_beta   90.00
_cell.angle_gamma   90.00
#
_symmetry.space_group_name_H-M   'P 1'
#
loop_
_entity.id
_entity.type
_entity.pdbx_description
1 polymer ?
#
loop_
_entity_poly.entity_id
_entity_poly.type
_entity_poly.pdbx_seq_one_letter_code
_entity_poly.pdbx_strand_id
1 'polypeptide(L)'
;MDLERVLEFEPWFYDKSMVVFQCAVDVESVPSLAFDSAMFWVQLHNVPEQCLTPEKGEAVGNTIGSIVQVADPEDDGEGGEFLRIRVTIDITKPLPRCCKLWFAEEHIG
;
A
#
# COMPACT_ATOMS: atom_id res chain seq x y z
N MET A 1 6.66 -21.44 -1.98
CA MET A 1 5.56 -21.51 -2.97
C MET A 1 4.20 -21.19 -2.36
N ASP A 2 3.59 -22.02 -1.51
CA ASP A 2 2.23 -21.70 -1.01
C ASP A 2 2.21 -20.54 0.00
N LEU A 3 3.14 -20.52 0.96
CA LEU A 3 3.21 -19.46 1.98
C LEU A 3 3.53 -18.08 1.37
N GLU A 4 4.51 -18.02 0.46
CA GLU A 4 4.90 -16.79 -0.23
C GLU A 4 3.71 -16.20 -0.98
N ARG A 5 2.93 -17.04 -1.68
CA ARG A 5 1.72 -16.61 -2.38
C ARG A 5 0.66 -16.08 -1.42
N VAL A 6 0.48 -16.71 -0.26
CA VAL A 6 -0.46 -16.21 0.76
C VAL A 6 -0.04 -14.82 1.24
N LEU A 7 1.25 -14.60 1.51
CA LEU A 7 1.74 -13.29 1.94
C LEU A 7 1.72 -12.25 0.80
N GLU A 8 2.00 -12.68 -0.43
CA GLU A 8 2.02 -11.81 -1.61
C GLU A 8 0.64 -11.26 -1.98
N PHE A 9 -0.45 -11.98 -1.71
CA PHE A 9 -1.81 -11.54 -2.06
C PHE A 9 -2.62 -11.03 -0.86
N GLU A 10 -1.97 -10.69 0.25
CA GLU A 10 -2.64 -10.00 1.35
C GLU A 10 -3.13 -8.59 0.94
N PRO A 11 -4.20 -8.06 1.56
CA PRO A 11 -4.89 -8.57 2.74
C PRO A 11 -5.98 -9.59 2.41
N TRP A 12 -6.16 -10.59 3.28
CA TRP A 12 -7.20 -11.60 3.12
C TRP A 12 -8.43 -11.24 3.92
N PHE A 13 -9.61 -11.58 3.39
CA PHE A 13 -10.89 -11.35 4.05
C PHE A 13 -11.67 -12.66 4.20
N TYR A 14 -12.24 -12.86 5.39
CA TYR A 14 -13.18 -13.93 5.67
C TYR A 14 -14.34 -13.37 6.49
N ASP A 15 -15.58 -13.60 6.04
CA ASP A 15 -16.81 -13.14 6.69
C ASP A 15 -16.75 -11.67 7.15
N LYS A 16 -16.41 -10.77 6.22
CA LYS A 16 -16.28 -9.31 6.43
C LYS A 16 -15.19 -8.89 7.44
N SER A 17 -14.39 -9.84 7.91
CA SER A 17 -13.25 -9.60 8.80
C SER A 17 -11.95 -9.77 8.04
N MET A 18 -10.97 -8.90 8.29
CA MET A 18 -9.64 -9.04 7.73
C MET A 18 -8.85 -10.08 8.53
N VAL A 19 -8.11 -10.92 7.82
CA VAL A 19 -7.19 -11.91 8.39
C VAL A 19 -5.77 -11.43 8.18
N VAL A 20 -5.04 -11.25 9.28
CA VAL A 20 -3.65 -10.78 9.30
C VAL A 20 -2.74 -11.99 9.52
N PHE A 21 -1.73 -12.11 8.67
CA PHE A 21 -0.74 -13.19 8.77
C PHE A 21 0.58 -12.64 9.29
N GLN A 22 1.29 -13.45 10.07
CA GLN A 22 2.68 -13.19 10.43
C GLN A 22 3.52 -14.45 10.23
N CYS A 23 4.73 -14.26 9.70
CA CYS A 23 5.67 -15.34 9.49
C CYS A 23 6.53 -15.53 10.76
N ALA A 24 6.34 -16.64 11.46
CA ALA A 24 7.20 -17.02 12.58
C ALA A 24 8.49 -17.65 12.04
N VAL A 25 9.64 -17.10 12.43
CA VAL A 25 10.95 -17.66 12.04
C VAL A 25 11.22 -18.98 12.79
N ASP A 26 10.73 -19.06 14.02
CA ASP A 26 10.84 -20.21 14.91
C ASP A 26 9.66 -20.24 15.91
N VAL A 27 9.48 -21.38 16.59
CA VAL A 27 8.35 -21.58 17.51
C VAL A 27 8.42 -20.68 18.75
N GLU A 28 9.63 -20.29 19.17
CA GLU A 28 9.83 -19.44 20.34
C GLU A 28 9.46 -17.98 20.06
N SER A 29 9.51 -17.55 18.80
CA SER A 29 9.12 -16.20 18.34
C SER A 29 7.61 -15.96 18.36
N VAL A 30 6.79 -17.02 18.30
CA VAL A 30 5.31 -16.93 18.16
C VAL A 30 4.64 -16.02 19.20
N PRO A 31 4.99 -16.08 20.50
CA PRO A 31 4.36 -15.22 21.51
C PRO A 31 4.69 -13.72 21.34
N SER A 32 5.72 -13.38 20.56
CA SER A 32 6.18 -12.00 20.34
C SER A 32 5.70 -11.39 19.02
N LEU A 33 4.96 -12.14 18.21
CA LEU A 33 4.45 -11.65 16.93
C LEU A 33 3.40 -10.55 17.13
N ALA A 34 3.60 -9.43 16.47
CA ALA A 34 2.66 -8.32 16.47
C ALA A 34 1.72 -8.42 15.26
N PHE A 35 0.41 -8.37 15.49
CA PHE A 35 -0.61 -8.39 14.43
C PHE A 35 -1.24 -7.01 14.28
N ASP A 36 -0.40 -5.98 14.23
CA ASP A 36 -0.79 -4.57 14.24
C ASP A 36 -0.75 -3.92 12.86
N SER A 37 -0.32 -4.65 11.83
CA SER A 37 -0.13 -4.14 10.49
C SER A 37 -0.54 -5.14 9.41
N ALA A 38 -0.90 -4.64 8.24
CA ALA A 38 -1.21 -5.43 7.05
C ALA A 38 -0.84 -4.66 5.77
N MET A 39 -0.46 -5.35 4.69
CA MET A 39 -0.28 -4.68 3.40
C MET A 39 -1.60 -4.49 2.66
N PHE A 40 -1.70 -3.36 1.98
CA PHE A 40 -2.83 -3.01 1.11
C PHE A 40 -2.32 -2.50 -0.22
N TRP A 41 -3.01 -2.88 -1.29
CA TRP A 41 -2.96 -2.16 -2.54
C TRP A 41 -3.88 -0.94 -2.46
N VAL A 42 -3.31 0.24 -2.64
CA VAL A 42 -4.02 1.52 -2.64
C VAL A 42 -3.93 2.12 -4.04
N GLN A 43 -5.08 2.54 -4.57
CA GLN A 43 -5.16 3.23 -5.85
C GLN A 43 -5.22 4.73 -5.63
N LEU A 44 -4.30 5.46 -6.25
CA LEU A 44 -4.24 6.91 -6.23
C LEU A 44 -5.02 7.45 -7.44
N HIS A 45 -6.23 7.93 -7.18
CA HIS A 45 -7.11 8.53 -8.20
C HIS A 45 -7.07 10.06 -8.15
N ASN A 46 -7.49 10.69 -9.24
CA ASN A 46 -7.57 12.17 -9.39
C ASN A 46 -6.22 12.87 -9.20
N VAL A 47 -5.13 12.18 -9.51
CA VAL A 47 -3.79 12.76 -9.55
C VAL A 47 -3.55 13.23 -10.99
N PRO A 48 -3.08 14.47 -11.22
CA PRO A 48 -2.73 14.91 -12.57
C PRO A 48 -1.74 13.94 -13.21
N GLU A 49 -1.85 13.68 -14.52
CA GLU A 49 -1.00 12.71 -15.25
C GLU A 49 0.51 12.98 -15.04
N GLN A 50 0.90 14.25 -15.01
CA GLN A 50 2.25 14.75 -14.71
C GLN A 50 2.77 14.37 -13.30
N CYS A 51 1.88 13.86 -12.46
CA CYS A 51 2.12 13.49 -11.07
C CYS A 51 1.97 11.98 -10.81
N LEU A 52 1.64 11.19 -11.83
CA LEU A 52 1.63 9.72 -11.78
C LEU A 52 3.04 9.15 -12.00
N THR A 53 4.02 9.66 -11.27
CA THR A 53 5.39 9.11 -11.28
C THR A 53 5.61 8.23 -10.06
N PRO A 54 6.49 7.21 -10.14
CA PRO A 54 6.82 6.38 -8.99
C PRO A 54 7.24 7.19 -7.76
N GLU A 55 8.07 8.22 -7.92
CA GLU A 55 8.56 9.04 -6.81
C GLU A 55 7.43 9.79 -6.09
N LYS A 56 6.46 10.31 -6.85
CA LYS A 56 5.28 10.96 -6.28
C LYS A 56 4.36 9.94 -5.63
N GLY A 57 4.18 8.76 -6.24
CA GLY A 57 3.46 7.64 -5.64
C GLY A 57 4.04 7.22 -4.28
N GLU A 58 5.37 7.12 -4.19
CA GLU A 58 6.07 6.86 -2.94
C GLU A 58 5.82 7.96 -1.91
N ALA A 59 5.93 9.23 -2.31
CA ALA A 59 5.68 10.35 -1.41
C ALA A 59 4.25 10.32 -0.83
N VAL A 60 3.24 10.00 -1.65
CA VAL A 60 1.86 9.85 -1.19
C VAL A 60 1.70 8.62 -0.30
N GLY A 61 2.21 7.46 -0.69
CA GLY A 61 2.04 6.25 0.10
C GLY A 61 2.73 6.32 1.46
N ASN A 62 3.86 7.03 1.56
CA ASN A 62 4.51 7.33 2.84
C ASN A 62 3.63 8.15 3.80
N THR A 63 2.60 8.85 3.31
CA THR A 63 1.59 9.50 4.17
C THR A 63 0.52 8.55 4.70
N ILE A 64 0.34 7.40 4.05
CA ILE A 64 -0.67 6.39 4.38
C ILE A 64 -0.07 5.31 5.26
N GLY A 65 1.16 4.88 4.98
CA GLY A 65 1.88 3.82 5.67
C GLY A 65 3.31 3.68 5.14
N SER A 66 3.92 2.53 5.35
CA SER A 66 5.26 2.26 4.80
C SER A 66 5.14 1.69 3.39
N ILE A 67 5.82 2.30 2.41
CA ILE A 67 5.84 1.79 1.03
C ILE A 67 6.50 0.40 0.99
N VAL A 68 5.85 -0.53 0.28
CA VAL A 68 6.39 -1.85 -0.08
C VAL A 68 6.75 -1.88 -1.56
N GLN A 69 5.88 -1.35 -2.42
CA GLN A 69 6.04 -1.38 -3.87
C GLN A 69 5.22 -0.24 -4.50
N VAL A 70 5.72 0.31 -5.61
CA VAL A 70 4.90 1.11 -6.53
C VAL A 70 4.73 0.29 -7.80
N ALA A 71 3.49 0.12 -8.26
CA ALA A 71 3.21 -0.59 -9.50
C ALA A 71 3.69 0.22 -10.70
N ASP A 72 4.13 -0.46 -11.75
CA ASP A 72 4.38 0.19 -13.02
C ASP A 72 3.04 0.65 -13.62
N PRO A 73 2.91 1.91 -14.08
CA PRO A 73 1.71 2.37 -14.77
C PRO A 73 1.30 1.48 -15.95
N GLU A 74 2.27 0.81 -16.61
CA GLU A 74 2.00 -0.13 -17.71
C GLU A 74 1.35 -1.44 -17.22
N ASP A 75 1.61 -1.84 -15.97
CA ASP A 75 1.05 -3.04 -15.34
C ASP A 75 -0.37 -2.82 -14.77
N ASP A 76 -0.81 -1.56 -14.64
CA ASP A 76 -2.11 -1.18 -14.03
C ASP A 76 -3.31 -1.25 -15.01
N GLY A 77 -3.09 -1.69 -16.26
CA GLY A 77 -4.10 -1.84 -17.32
C GLY A 77 -4.13 -0.68 -18.32
N GLU A 78 -4.90 -0.81 -19.43
CA GLU A 78 -4.95 0.12 -20.59
C GLU A 78 -5.35 1.60 -20.30
N GLY A 79 -5.45 2.02 -19.04
CA GLY A 79 -6.04 3.31 -18.67
C GLY A 79 -5.10 4.41 -18.19
N GLY A 80 -3.97 4.10 -17.51
CA GLY A 80 -3.14 5.14 -16.88
C GLY A 80 -3.90 6.11 -15.94
N GLU A 81 -5.13 5.79 -15.54
CA GLU A 81 -6.04 6.71 -14.82
C GLU A 81 -5.74 6.77 -13.31
N PHE A 82 -4.92 5.86 -12.80
CA PHE A 82 -4.50 5.79 -11.41
C PHE A 82 -3.11 5.17 -11.29
N LEU A 83 -2.42 5.50 -10.20
CA LEU A 83 -1.20 4.82 -9.79
C LEU A 83 -1.51 3.92 -8.62
N ARG A 84 -1.14 2.64 -8.71
CA ARG A 84 -1.30 1.70 -7.61
C ARG A 84 -0.01 1.60 -6.78
N ILE A 85 -0.15 1.73 -5.47
CA ILE A 85 0.93 1.59 -4.50
C ILE A 85 0.59 0.49 -3.51
N ARG A 86 1.59 -0.27 -3.10
CA ARG A 86 1.49 -1.27 -2.04
C ARG A 86 2.08 -0.67 -0.77
N VAL A 87 1.28 -0.61 0.29
CA VAL A 87 1.68 -0.01 1.57
C VAL A 87 1.38 -0.94 2.73
N THR A 88 2.29 -1.02 3.69
CA THR A 88 2.02 -1.60 5.01
C THR A 88 1.37 -0.54 5.88
N ILE A 89 0.15 -0.82 6.36
CA ILE A 89 -0.65 0.10 7.17
C ILE A 89 -0.76 -0.46 8.60
N ASP A 90 -0.64 0.43 9.59
CA ASP A 90 -0.97 0.14 10.99
C ASP A 90 -2.49 0.07 11.16
N ILE A 91 -3.00 -1.13 11.39
CA ILE A 91 -4.44 -1.43 11.48
C ILE A 91 -5.00 -1.23 12.89
N THR A 92 -4.15 -0.88 13.87
CA THR A 92 -4.59 -0.47 15.21
C THR A 92 -5.12 0.96 15.21
N LYS A 93 -4.83 1.71 14.15
CA LYS A 93 -5.28 3.09 13.93
C LYS A 93 -6.41 3.13 12.90
N PRO A 94 -7.31 4.13 13.00
CA PRO A 94 -8.31 4.34 11.98
C PRO A 94 -7.65 4.69 10.64
N LEU A 95 -8.18 4.14 9.55
CA LEU A 95 -7.69 4.43 8.21
C LEU A 95 -7.86 5.93 7.87
N PRO A 96 -6.84 6.56 7.25
CA PRO A 96 -6.98 7.91 6.73
C PRO A 96 -8.11 7.96 5.69
N ARG A 97 -9.10 8.83 5.90
CA ARG A 97 -10.23 8.99 4.96
C ARG A 97 -9.86 9.78 3.71
N CYS A 98 -8.93 10.72 3.84
CA CYS A 98 -8.49 11.58 2.74
C CYS A 98 -7.01 11.94 2.93
N CYS A 99 -6.25 11.96 1.83
CA CYS A 99 -4.91 12.52 1.79
C CYS A 99 -4.94 13.84 1.00
N LYS A 100 -4.29 14.90 1.51
CA LYS A 100 -4.13 16.15 0.78
C LYS A 100 -2.78 16.14 0.08
N LEU A 101 -2.80 16.29 -1.23
CA LEU A 101 -1.60 16.41 -2.04
C LEU A 101 -1.24 17.88 -2.15
N TRP A 102 -0.03 18.23 -1.72
CA TRP A 102 0.56 19.54 -1.95
C TRP A 102 1.48 19.43 -3.16
N PHE A 103 1.04 19.95 -4.31
CA PHE A 103 1.90 20.08 -5.47
C PHE A 103 2.67 21.39 -5.32
N ALA A 104 4.00 21.32 -5.26
CA ALA A 104 4.81 22.51 -5.48
C ALA A 104 4.66 22.86 -6.96
N GLU A 105 4.04 24.01 -7.25
CA GLU A 105 3.94 24.53 -8.61
C GLU A 105 5.37 24.76 -9.14
N GLU A 106 5.83 23.89 -10.04
CA GLU A 106 6.94 24.23 -10.92
C GLU A 106 6.48 25.40 -11.79
N HIS A 107 6.98 26.59 -11.46
CA HIS A 107 6.87 27.77 -12.31
C HIS A 107 7.58 27.46 -13.63
N ILE A 108 6.81 27.09 -14.65
CA ILE A 108 7.26 27.15 -16.04
C ILE A 108 6.98 28.58 -16.51
N GLY A 109 8.00 29.43 -16.43
CA GLY A 109 8.07 30.70 -17.15
C GLY A 109 8.70 30.53 -18.53
#